data_AF-A0A956SDE6-F1
#
_entry.id   AF-A0A956SDE6-F1
#
_cell.length_a   1.000
_cell.length_b   1.000
_cell.length_c   1.000
_cell.angle_alpha   90.00
_cell.angle_beta   90.00
_cell.angle_gamma   90.00
#
_symmetry.space_group_name_H-M   'P 1'
#
loop_
_entity.id
_entity.type
_entity.pdbx_description
1 polymer ?
#
loop_
_entity_poly.entity_id
_entity_poly.type
_entity_poly.pdbx_seq_one_letter_code
_entity_poly.pdbx_strand_id
1 'polypeptide(L)'
;MGVKFRSLLLLAALVAGVPALDAETTVAQDSPGRILMVFSVGGVLTEDGTLWQYSPSRKWQTIDEAFLDQGRETKILPLPVRANEIDDMETWGFFKTKSGACYLYDLETNEWRELPPPPRK
;
A
#
# COMPACT_ATOMS: atom_id res chain seq x y z
N MET A 1 -59.45 -3.29 52.66
CA MET A 1 -60.28 -3.20 51.43
C MET A 1 -60.24 -1.75 50.97
N GLY A 2 -59.66 -1.45 49.80
CA GLY A 2 -59.50 -0.06 49.34
C GLY A 2 -58.45 0.09 48.24
N VAL A 3 -58.70 -0.55 47.09
CA VAL A 3 -57.89 -0.41 45.89
C VAL A 3 -58.30 0.88 45.18
N LYS A 4 -57.36 1.80 44.92
CA LYS A 4 -57.56 2.94 44.02
C LYS A 4 -56.54 2.86 42.88
N PHE A 5 -56.91 2.14 41.82
CA PHE A 5 -56.25 2.20 40.52
C PHE A 5 -56.61 3.51 39.85
N ARG A 6 -55.60 4.33 39.52
CA ARG A 6 -55.76 5.43 38.57
C ARG A 6 -55.19 4.98 37.22
N SER A 7 -56.09 4.82 36.26
CA SER A 7 -55.78 4.80 34.84
C SER A 7 -55.17 6.14 34.42
N LEU A 8 -54.10 6.11 33.64
CA LEU A 8 -53.79 7.16 32.67
C LEU A 8 -53.26 6.52 31.38
N LEU A 9 -53.60 7.20 30.27
CA LEU A 9 -53.71 6.72 28.90
C LEU A 9 -52.41 6.33 28.17
N LEU A 10 -52.63 5.43 27.21
CA LEU A 10 -52.01 5.22 25.88
C LEU A 10 -50.74 6.00 25.50
N LEU A 11 -49.81 5.25 24.89
CA LEU A 11 -49.31 5.60 23.56
C LEU A 11 -49.01 4.33 22.76
N ALA A 12 -49.71 4.13 21.65
CA ALA A 12 -49.32 3.20 20.59
C ALA A 12 -48.82 4.05 19.42
N ALA A 13 -47.57 3.84 18.98
CA ALA A 13 -47.09 4.31 17.69
C ALA A 13 -45.94 3.42 17.19
N LEU A 14 -46.17 2.80 16.03
CA LEU A 14 -45.22 2.16 15.12
C LEU A 14 -43.95 2.99 14.92
N VAL A 15 -42.76 2.35 14.83
CA VAL A 15 -41.82 2.56 13.71
C VAL A 15 -41.07 1.26 13.40
N ALA A 16 -41.01 0.99 12.10
CA ALA A 16 -40.43 -0.11 11.34
C ALA A 16 -39.15 -0.77 11.88
N GLY A 17 -39.10 -2.10 11.71
CA GLY A 17 -37.87 -2.87 11.73
C GLY A 17 -36.91 -2.38 10.66
N VAL A 18 -35.72 -2.00 11.10
CA VAL A 18 -34.57 -1.72 10.25
C VAL A 18 -34.07 -3.07 9.74
N PRO A 19 -34.01 -3.35 8.42
CA PRO A 19 -33.22 -4.48 7.97
C PRO A 19 -31.78 -4.15 8.32
N ALA A 20 -31.15 -5.01 9.12
CA ALA A 20 -29.70 -5.05 9.22
C ALA A 20 -29.19 -5.36 7.81
N LEU A 21 -28.85 -4.30 7.06
CA LEU A 21 -27.91 -4.44 5.98
C LEU A 21 -26.60 -4.80 6.67
N ASP A 22 -26.27 -6.09 6.66
CA ASP A 22 -24.90 -6.53 6.74
C ASP A 22 -24.16 -5.83 5.59
N ALA A 23 -23.64 -4.65 5.89
CA ALA A 23 -22.66 -3.97 5.08
C ALA A 23 -21.41 -4.83 5.15
N GLU A 24 -21.38 -5.86 4.32
CA GLU A 24 -20.17 -6.57 3.95
C GLU A 24 -19.25 -5.49 3.38
N THR A 25 -18.41 -4.95 4.27
CA THR A 25 -17.35 -4.01 3.92
C THR A 25 -16.39 -4.83 3.10
N THR A 26 -16.66 -4.90 1.80
CA THR A 26 -15.68 -5.29 0.81
C THR A 26 -14.61 -4.22 0.95
N VAL A 27 -13.58 -4.53 1.74
CA VAL A 27 -12.33 -3.79 1.72
C VAL A 27 -11.91 -3.87 0.26
N ALA A 28 -12.16 -2.79 -0.48
CA ALA A 28 -11.60 -2.65 -1.80
C ALA A 28 -10.09 -2.77 -1.56
N GLN A 29 -9.51 -3.93 -1.93
CA GLN A 29 -8.08 -3.97 -2.14
C GLN A 29 -7.88 -2.96 -3.24
N ASP A 30 -7.31 -1.79 -2.88
CA ASP A 30 -6.82 -0.84 -3.86
C ASP A 30 -6.05 -1.67 -4.86
N SER A 31 -6.62 -1.82 -6.06
CA SER A 31 -5.94 -2.57 -7.09
C SER A 31 -4.62 -1.84 -7.28
N PRO A 32 -3.47 -2.52 -7.12
CA PRO A 32 -2.20 -1.89 -7.41
C PRO A 32 -2.34 -1.25 -8.78
N GLY A 33 -2.11 0.06 -8.86
CA GLY A 33 -2.26 0.81 -10.10
C GLY A 33 -1.53 0.10 -11.23
N ARG A 34 -1.82 0.45 -12.49
CA ARG A 34 -1.25 -0.23 -13.66
C ARG A 34 0.23 -0.62 -13.46
N ILE A 35 0.54 -1.90 -13.63
CA ILE A 35 1.91 -2.41 -13.49
C ILE A 35 2.74 -1.88 -14.66
N LEU A 36 3.87 -1.25 -14.35
CA LEU A 36 4.82 -0.73 -15.32
C LEU A 36 5.94 -1.72 -15.62
N MET A 37 6.45 -2.41 -14.61
CA MET A 37 7.52 -3.39 -14.74
C MET A 37 7.55 -4.38 -13.59
N VAL A 38 8.25 -5.49 -13.82
CA VAL A 38 8.65 -6.45 -12.80
C VAL A 38 10.10 -6.20 -12.42
N PHE A 39 10.46 -6.44 -11.16
CA PHE A 39 11.84 -6.39 -10.68
C PHE A 39 12.10 -7.53 -9.70
N SER A 40 13.36 -7.96 -9.57
CA SER A 40 13.75 -9.05 -8.66
C SER A 40 12.85 -10.30 -8.83
N VAL A 41 12.69 -11.09 -7.76
CA VAL A 41 11.75 -12.21 -7.69
C VAL A 41 10.46 -11.74 -7.03
N GLY A 42 9.38 -11.70 -7.81
CA GLY A 42 8.04 -11.36 -7.32
C GLY A 42 7.82 -9.88 -6.98
N GLY A 43 8.70 -8.98 -7.46
CA GLY A 43 8.54 -7.54 -7.31
C GLY A 43 7.85 -6.89 -8.51
N VAL A 44 6.98 -5.90 -8.26
CA VAL A 44 6.36 -5.09 -9.31
C VAL A 44 6.37 -3.61 -8.95
N LEU A 45 6.64 -2.77 -9.96
CA LEU A 45 6.51 -1.31 -9.88
C LEU A 45 5.19 -0.90 -10.54
N THR A 46 4.38 -0.13 -9.81
CA THR A 46 3.10 0.40 -10.28
C THR A 46 3.22 1.86 -10.72
N GLU A 47 2.25 2.33 -11.52
CA GLU A 47 2.27 3.67 -12.13
C GLU A 47 2.31 4.83 -11.12
N ASP A 48 1.78 4.60 -9.91
CA ASP A 48 1.83 5.52 -8.77
C ASP A 48 3.20 5.61 -8.07
N GLY A 49 4.17 4.77 -8.46
CA GLY A 49 5.49 4.73 -7.84
C GLY A 49 5.61 3.77 -6.67
N THR A 50 4.59 2.96 -6.40
CA THR A 50 4.66 1.97 -5.32
C THR A 50 5.44 0.73 -5.78
N LEU A 51 6.36 0.28 -4.93
CA LEU A 51 7.07 -0.99 -5.10
C LEU A 51 6.37 -2.06 -4.27
N TRP A 52 5.84 -3.08 -4.93
CA TRP A 52 5.19 -4.22 -4.29
C TRP A 52 6.06 -5.47 -4.39
N GLN A 53 6.03 -6.32 -3.36
CA GLN A 53 6.67 -7.62 -3.34
C GLN A 53 5.71 -8.71 -2.89
N TYR A 54 5.70 -9.83 -3.61
CA TYR A 54 4.96 -11.01 -3.20
C TYR A 54 5.74 -11.80 -2.16
N SER A 55 5.19 -11.91 -0.96
CA SER A 55 5.84 -12.63 0.14
C SER A 55 5.72 -14.16 0.00
N PRO A 56 6.60 -14.93 0.67
CA PRO A 56 6.43 -16.38 0.77
C PRO A 56 5.12 -16.81 1.45
N SER A 57 4.55 -15.95 2.31
CA SER A 57 3.23 -16.15 2.93
C SER A 57 2.06 -15.89 1.99
N ARG A 58 2.32 -15.73 0.68
CA ARG A 58 1.34 -15.57 -0.39
C ARG A 58 0.51 -14.29 -0.29
N LYS A 59 1.08 -13.24 0.30
CA LYS A 59 0.48 -11.90 0.35
C LYS A 59 1.31 -10.89 -0.46
N TRP A 60 0.63 -9.95 -1.08
CA TRP A 60 1.28 -8.73 -1.58
C TRP A 60 1.48 -7.77 -0.43
N GLN A 61 2.61 -7.09 -0.43
CA GLN A 61 2.95 -6.02 0.52
C GLN A 61 3.85 -5.02 -0.19
N THR A 62 3.87 -3.78 0.27
CA THR A 62 4.83 -2.79 -0.23
C THR A 62 6.24 -3.16 0.23
N ILE A 63 7.25 -2.63 -0.45
CA ILE A 63 8.64 -2.89 -0.07
C ILE A 63 8.97 -2.40 1.35
N ASP A 64 8.38 -1.26 1.76
CA ASP A 64 8.58 -0.70 3.10
C ASP A 64 7.94 -1.59 4.18
N GLU A 65 6.74 -2.12 3.91
CA GLU A 65 6.10 -3.14 4.77
C GLU A 65 6.95 -4.41 4.86
N ALA A 66 7.55 -4.85 3.74
CA ALA A 66 8.42 -6.03 3.73
C ALA A 66 9.68 -5.85 4.59
N PHE A 67 10.23 -4.63 4.63
CA PHE A 67 11.35 -4.28 5.51
C PHE A 67 10.93 -4.22 6.97
N LEU A 68 9.77 -3.61 7.26
CA LEU A 68 9.22 -3.53 8.60
C LEU A 68 8.94 -4.93 9.18
N ASP A 69 8.37 -5.84 8.39
CA ASP A 69 8.14 -7.24 8.76
C ASP A 69 9.45 -7.99 9.10
N GLN A 70 10.59 -7.53 8.57
CA GLN A 70 11.93 -8.05 8.88
C GLN A 70 12.61 -7.32 10.05
N GLY A 71 11.91 -6.40 10.73
CA GLY A 71 12.43 -5.61 11.83
C GLY A 71 13.41 -4.52 11.40
N ARG A 72 13.34 -4.06 10.14
CA ARG A 72 14.18 -2.97 9.61
C ARG A 72 13.35 -1.70 9.48
N GLU A 73 13.89 -0.57 9.95
CA GLU A 73 13.28 0.76 9.82
C GLU A 73 13.57 1.42 8.45
N THR A 74 13.91 0.61 7.44
CA THR A 74 14.27 1.07 6.10
C THR A 74 13.05 1.64 5.39
N LYS A 75 13.19 2.81 4.75
CA LYS A 75 12.09 3.47 4.03
C LYS A 75 12.50 3.83 2.61
N ILE A 76 12.19 2.94 1.67
CA ILE A 76 12.55 3.05 0.26
C ILE A 76 11.68 4.07 -0.47
N LEU A 77 10.41 4.20 -0.11
CA LEU A 77 9.48 5.10 -0.80
C LEU A 77 9.43 6.49 -0.13
N PRO A 78 9.28 7.58 -0.92
CA PRO A 78 9.07 7.60 -2.37
C PRO A 78 10.37 7.41 -3.18
N LEU A 79 10.21 7.02 -4.45
CA LEU A 79 11.31 6.97 -5.42
C LEU A 79 11.82 8.39 -5.74
N PRO A 80 13.11 8.57 -6.09
CA PRO A 80 13.69 9.88 -6.35
C PRO A 80 13.30 10.43 -7.74
N VAL A 81 12.67 9.61 -8.58
CA VAL A 81 12.13 9.96 -9.90
C VAL A 81 10.73 9.36 -10.07
N ARG A 82 9.98 9.81 -11.08
CA ARG A 82 8.66 9.23 -11.35
C ARG A 82 8.80 7.81 -11.88
N ALA A 83 7.83 6.94 -11.56
CA ALA A 83 7.84 5.54 -11.97
C ALA A 83 7.99 5.36 -13.50
N ASN A 84 7.34 6.22 -14.27
CA ASN A 84 7.37 6.18 -15.74
C ASN A 84 8.69 6.68 -16.36
N GLU A 85 9.61 7.23 -15.57
CA GLU A 85 10.96 7.65 -15.99
C GLU A 85 11.98 6.51 -15.81
N ILE A 86 11.62 5.46 -15.08
CA ILE A 86 12.44 4.26 -14.89
C ILE A 86 12.40 3.44 -16.18
N ASP A 87 13.59 3.09 -16.67
CA ASP A 87 13.79 2.26 -17.86
C ASP A 87 13.96 0.79 -17.45
N ASP A 88 14.76 0.54 -16.43
CA ASP A 88 15.09 -0.79 -15.95
C ASP A 88 15.35 -0.79 -14.43
N MET A 89 14.98 -1.88 -13.77
CA MET A 89 15.11 -2.07 -12.33
C MET A 89 15.42 -3.54 -12.04
N GLU A 90 16.66 -3.81 -11.66
CA GLU A 90 17.09 -5.18 -11.34
C GLU A 90 16.62 -5.60 -9.94
N THR A 91 16.71 -4.67 -8.98
CA THR A 91 16.29 -4.84 -7.59
C THR A 91 15.55 -3.61 -7.11
N TRP A 92 14.84 -3.70 -5.98
CA TRP A 92 14.16 -2.53 -5.39
C TRP A 92 15.11 -1.36 -5.09
N GLY A 93 16.41 -1.62 -4.87
CA GLY A 93 17.38 -0.63 -4.43
C GLY A 93 18.30 -0.13 -5.54
N PHE A 94 18.12 -0.57 -6.79
CA PHE A 94 18.96 -0.15 -7.90
C PHE A 94 18.16 -0.11 -9.20
N PHE A 95 18.15 1.07 -9.84
CA PHE A 95 17.46 1.24 -11.11
C PHE A 95 18.14 2.30 -11.99
N LYS A 96 17.80 2.26 -13.28
CA LYS A 96 18.27 3.18 -14.31
C LYS A 96 17.10 3.91 -14.94
N THR A 97 17.24 5.20 -15.16
CA THR A 97 16.23 6.03 -15.83
C THR A 97 16.39 5.97 -17.36
N LYS A 98 15.36 6.41 -18.07
CA LYS A 98 15.40 6.57 -19.53
C LYS A 98 16.43 7.60 -20.02
N SER A 99 16.82 8.55 -19.17
CA SER A 99 17.90 9.50 -19.46
C SER A 99 19.30 8.90 -19.24
N GLY A 100 19.38 7.69 -18.67
CA GLY A 100 20.64 7.01 -18.37
C GLY A 100 21.23 7.34 -17.00
N ALA A 101 20.50 8.04 -16.12
CA ALA A 101 20.90 8.20 -14.73
C ALA A 101 20.70 6.88 -13.97
N CYS A 102 21.60 6.56 -13.04
CA CYS A 102 21.52 5.37 -12.19
C CYS A 102 21.31 5.80 -10.75
N TYR A 103 20.39 5.14 -10.05
CA TYR A 103 20.13 5.38 -8.64
C TYR A 103 20.41 4.12 -7.83
N LEU A 104 21.01 4.32 -6.65
CA LEU A 104 21.25 3.30 -5.65
C LEU A 104 20.63 3.76 -4.32
N TYR A 105 19.94 2.85 -3.65
CA TYR A 105 19.49 3.06 -2.29
C TYR A 105 20.61 2.71 -1.31
N ASP A 106 21.04 3.69 -0.52
CA ASP A 106 22.02 3.49 0.54
C ASP A 106 21.29 3.06 1.83
N LEU A 107 21.55 1.82 2.27
CA LEU A 107 20.96 1.26 3.49
C LEU A 107 21.56 1.84 4.78
N GLU A 108 22.77 2.39 4.73
CA GLU A 108 23.42 3.00 5.89
C GLU A 108 22.82 4.38 6.18
N THR A 109 22.52 5.15 5.13
CA THR A 109 21.91 6.48 5.28
C THR A 109 20.40 6.50 5.06
N ASN A 110 19.79 5.39 4.62
CA ASN A 110 18.36 5.27 4.35
C ASN A 110 17.90 6.29 3.29
N GLU A 111 18.71 6.46 2.24
CA GLU A 111 18.53 7.52 1.23
C GLU A 111 18.83 7.02 -0.19
N TRP A 112 18.12 7.58 -1.15
CA TRP A 112 18.46 7.43 -2.56
C TRP A 112 19.63 8.31 -2.95
N ARG A 113 20.58 7.73 -3.70
CA ARG A 113 21.71 8.45 -4.27
C ARG A 113 21.79 8.24 -5.78
N GLU A 114 21.98 9.32 -6.50
CA GLU A 114 22.36 9.25 -7.91
C GLU A 114 23.84 8.87 -8.01
N LEU A 115 24.13 7.84 -8.80
CA LEU A 115 25.49 7.39 -9.04
C LEU A 115 26.10 8.16 -10.22
N PRO A 116 27.42 8.38 -10.20
CA PRO A 116 28.11 8.89 -11.38
C PRO A 116 27.94 7.92 -12.56
N PRO A 117 27.92 8.42 -13.80
CA PRO A 117 27.84 7.55 -14.97
C PRO A 117 29.05 6.60 -15.01
N PRO A 118 28.88 5.38 -15.55
CA PRO A 118 29.98 4.44 -15.70
C PRO A 118 31.09 5.03 -16.58
N PRO A 119 32.36 4.64 -16.36
CA PRO A 119 33.47 5.12 -17.19
C PRO A 119 33.18 4.85 -18.67
N ARG A 120 33.44 5.85 -19.53
CA ARG A 120 33.47 5.62 -20.97
C ARG A 120 34.72 4.80 -21.28
N LYS A 121 34.53 3.63 -21.91
CA LYS A 121 35.63 2.84 -22.45
C LYS A 121 36.32 3.56 -23.60
#